data_AF-A0A6G7ZMI3-F1
#
_entry.id   AF-A0A6G7ZMI3-F1
#
_cell.length_a   1.000
_cell.length_b   1.000
_cell.length_c   1.000
_cell.angle_alpha   90.00
_cell.angle_beta   90.00
_cell.angle_gamma   90.00
#
_symmetry.space_group_name_H-M   'P 1'
#
loop_
_entity.id
_entity.type
_entity.pdbx_description
1 polymer ?
#
loop_
_entity_poly.entity_id
_entity_poly.type
_entity_poly.pdbx_seq_one_letter_code
_entity_poly.pdbx_strand_id
1 'polypeptide(L)'
;MRLLPFAVAVLFCAGCDPSVDDTVTPAARDIERLERMLAAHPCVGPLDRWERNYRFSRRSGLLFGHSLNPEMDVIEFHLRRAGTVVVLPGRYVMAPPPNGDWPDSRPIEALDGKLTLSSGKLAMTPCASKRAV
;
A
#
# COMPACT_ATOMS: atom_id res chain seq x y z
N MET A 1 7.85 60.23 29.37
CA MET A 1 9.05 59.37 29.36
C MET A 1 8.88 58.24 30.38
N ARG A 2 8.57 57.03 29.89
CA ARG A 2 9.05 55.72 30.38
C ARG A 2 8.32 54.64 29.57
N LEU A 3 9.03 54.15 28.56
CA LEU A 3 8.76 52.92 27.82
C LEU A 3 9.14 51.74 28.72
N LEU A 4 8.37 50.65 28.71
CA LEU A 4 8.83 49.32 28.32
C LEU A 4 7.67 48.29 28.38
N PRO A 5 7.74 47.22 27.56
CA PRO A 5 6.63 46.39 27.11
C PRO A 5 6.48 45.16 28.01
N PHE A 6 5.26 44.62 28.09
CA PHE A 6 5.09 43.23 28.49
C PHE A 6 4.45 42.45 27.35
N ALA A 7 5.18 41.39 27.01
CA ALA A 7 5.01 40.55 25.87
C ALA A 7 3.73 39.70 25.95
N VAL A 8 3.12 39.58 24.77
CA VAL A 8 2.53 38.38 24.16
C VAL A 8 2.63 37.10 25.01
N ALA A 9 1.47 36.52 25.29
CA ALA A 9 1.33 35.07 25.41
C ALA A 9 0.00 34.66 24.76
N VAL A 10 0.03 34.47 23.44
CA VAL A 10 -1.06 33.77 22.74
C VAL A 10 -0.88 32.29 23.04
N LEU A 11 -1.71 31.78 23.94
CA LEU A 11 -1.74 30.37 24.31
C LEU A 11 -2.58 29.60 23.27
N PHE A 12 -1.99 29.30 22.11
CA PHE A 12 -2.52 28.30 21.19
C PHE A 12 -2.21 26.91 21.74
N CYS A 13 -3.03 26.41 22.67
CA CYS A 13 -3.08 24.98 22.96
C CYS A 13 -3.87 24.28 21.85
N ALA A 14 -3.26 24.17 20.66
CA ALA A 14 -3.64 23.16 19.70
C ALA A 14 -3.21 21.81 20.28
N GLY A 15 -4.06 21.21 21.11
CA GLY A 15 -3.98 19.79 21.45
C GLY A 15 -4.31 18.97 20.20
N CYS A 16 -3.38 18.90 19.25
CA CYS A 16 -3.30 17.73 18.39
C CYS A 16 -2.77 16.62 19.29
N ASP A 17 -3.68 15.89 19.91
CA ASP A 17 -3.39 14.55 20.40
C ASP A 17 -3.08 13.73 19.13
N PRO A 18 -1.82 13.35 18.84
CA PRO A 18 -1.60 12.40 17.79
C PRO A 18 -2.07 11.07 18.37
N SER A 19 -3.35 10.76 18.20
CA SER A 19 -3.81 9.38 18.24
C SER A 19 -2.90 8.65 17.25
N VAL A 20 -1.90 7.96 17.79
CA VAL A 20 -0.92 7.20 17.03
C VAL A 20 -1.72 6.09 16.37
N ASP A 21 -2.14 6.35 15.13
CA ASP A 21 -2.57 5.31 14.23
C ASP A 21 -1.31 4.46 13.97
N ASP A 22 -1.13 3.39 14.74
CA ASP A 22 -0.10 2.35 14.55
C ASP A 22 -0.38 1.53 13.27
N THR A 23 -0.79 2.22 12.21
CA THR A 23 -0.99 1.68 10.88
C THR A 23 0.38 1.40 10.28
N VAL A 24 0.84 0.17 10.40
CA VAL A 24 2.13 -0.25 9.82
C VAL A 24 2.01 -0.29 8.30
N THR A 25 2.57 0.71 7.62
CA THR A 25 2.67 0.76 6.15
C THR A 25 4.03 0.25 5.66
N PRO A 26 4.14 -0.27 4.42
CA PRO A 26 5.43 -0.66 3.87
C PRO A 26 6.32 0.58 3.64
N ALA A 27 7.64 0.42 3.77
CA ALA A 27 8.57 1.50 3.46
C ALA A 27 8.53 1.83 1.96
N ALA A 28 8.67 3.11 1.61
CA ALA A 28 8.61 3.58 0.22
C ALA A 28 9.61 2.86 -0.71
N ARG A 29 10.83 2.59 -0.22
CA ARG A 29 11.88 1.86 -0.96
C ARG A 29 11.46 0.45 -1.37
N ASP A 30 10.66 -0.22 -0.55
CA ASP A 30 10.22 -1.59 -0.80
C ASP A 30 9.09 -1.61 -1.83
N ILE A 31 8.22 -0.59 -1.81
CA ILE A 31 7.22 -0.35 -2.85
C ILE A 31 7.91 -0.02 -4.19
N GLU A 32 8.94 0.82 -4.20
CA GLU A 32 9.69 1.15 -5.43
C GLU A 32 10.43 -0.07 -5.99
N ARG A 33 10.97 -0.93 -5.13
CA ARG A 33 11.54 -2.22 -5.54
C ARG A 33 10.48 -3.12 -6.18
N LEU A 34 9.33 -3.27 -5.52
CA LEU A 34 8.19 -4.02 -6.06
C LEU A 34 7.75 -3.47 -7.42
N GLU A 35 7.58 -2.15 -7.54
CA GLU A 35 7.16 -1.50 -8.77
C GLU A 35 8.14 -1.72 -9.92
N ARG A 36 9.46 -1.68 -9.68
CA ARG A 36 10.45 -2.04 -10.71
C ARG A 36 10.31 -3.48 -11.17
N MET A 37 10.07 -4.42 -10.24
CA MET A 37 9.87 -5.82 -10.58
C MET A 37 8.57 -6.03 -11.38
N LEU A 38 7.49 -5.35 -10.98
CA LEU A 38 6.21 -5.38 -11.70
C LEU A 38 6.35 -4.78 -13.10
N ALA A 39 7.00 -3.62 -13.23
CA ALA A 39 7.18 -2.95 -14.52
C ALA A 39 7.96 -3.81 -15.53
N ALA A 40 8.90 -4.61 -15.05
CA ALA A 40 9.66 -5.56 -15.85
C ALA A 40 8.90 -6.87 -16.16
N HIS A 41 7.77 -7.12 -15.50
CA HIS A 41 7.00 -8.34 -15.68
C HIS A 41 6.15 -8.27 -16.97
N PRO A 42 6.23 -9.27 -17.88
CA PRO A 42 5.55 -9.22 -19.19
C PRO A 42 4.04 -8.98 -19.14
N CYS A 43 3.39 -9.39 -18.06
CA CYS A 43 1.94 -9.29 -17.90
C CYS A 43 1.46 -7.95 -17.35
N VAL A 44 2.35 -7.19 -16.71
CA VAL A 44 2.03 -5.89 -16.13
C VAL A 44 2.48 -4.79 -17.08
N GLY A 45 3.75 -4.85 -17.50
CA GLY A 45 4.38 -3.80 -18.30
C GLY A 45 4.43 -2.45 -17.58
N PRO A 46 4.46 -1.33 -18.32
CA PRO A 46 4.49 0.02 -17.73
C PRO A 46 3.38 0.25 -16.69
N LEU A 47 3.71 0.94 -15.60
CA LEU A 47 2.82 1.16 -14.45
C LEU A 47 1.91 2.39 -14.57
N ASP A 48 2.13 3.23 -15.56
CA ASP A 48 1.34 4.44 -15.86
C ASP A 48 -0.11 4.14 -16.26
N ARG A 49 -0.39 2.91 -16.71
CA ARG A 49 -1.72 2.40 -17.03
C ARG A 49 -2.41 1.64 -15.87
N TRP A 50 -1.86 1.68 -14.67
CA TRP A 50 -2.38 0.93 -13.52
C TRP A 50 -2.68 1.86 -12.34
N GLU A 51 -3.84 1.67 -11.73
CA GLU A 51 -4.07 1.98 -10.32
C GLU A 51 -3.37 0.91 -9.49
N ARG A 52 -2.51 1.34 -8.57
CA ARG A 52 -1.66 0.44 -7.77
C ARG A 52 -2.04 0.56 -6.30
N ASN A 53 -2.67 -0.46 -5.76
CA ASN A 53 -3.03 -0.53 -4.36
C ASN A 53 -2.06 -1.46 -3.63
N TYR A 54 -1.51 -1.00 -2.51
CA TYR A 54 -0.55 -1.75 -1.69
C TYR A 54 -1.03 -1.82 -0.25
N ARG A 55 -0.84 -2.96 0.39
CA ARG A 55 -1.01 -3.09 1.84
C ARG A 55 0.08 -3.95 2.43
N PHE A 56 0.37 -3.71 3.70
CA PHE A 56 1.37 -4.49 4.42
C PHE A 56 0.68 -5.61 5.19
N SER A 57 1.17 -6.83 5.06
CA SER A 57 0.62 -7.99 5.75
C SER A 57 1.71 -8.81 6.42
N ARG A 58 1.25 -9.61 7.39
CA ARG A 58 2.09 -10.57 8.11
C ARG A 58 2.37 -11.75 7.21
N ARG A 59 3.55 -12.34 7.31
CA ARG A 59 3.79 -13.65 6.69
C ARG A 59 2.88 -14.67 7.37
N SER A 60 1.89 -15.17 6.64
CA SER A 60 1.05 -16.30 7.09
C SER A 60 1.93 -17.53 7.28
N GLY A 61 2.40 -17.74 8.51
CA GLY A 61 2.83 -19.05 8.98
C GLY A 61 1.59 -19.79 9.45
N LEU A 62 1.07 -20.70 8.63
CA LEU A 62 0.21 -21.76 9.13
C LEU A 62 1.01 -22.49 10.21
N LEU A 63 0.46 -22.50 11.43
CA LEU A 63 0.94 -23.21 12.62
C LEU A 63 1.85 -22.37 13.53
N PHE A 64 1.35 -22.15 14.75
CA PHE A 64 2.02 -21.66 15.96
C PHE A 64 2.12 -20.14 16.16
N GLY A 65 1.27 -19.67 17.07
CA GLY A 65 1.58 -18.55 17.96
C GLY A 65 1.18 -17.19 17.45
N HIS A 66 0.25 -16.56 18.16
CA HIS A 66 0.16 -15.10 18.19
C HIS A 66 1.50 -14.56 18.70
N SER A 67 2.47 -14.28 17.82
CA SER A 67 3.65 -13.54 18.24
C SER A 67 3.20 -12.12 18.60
N LEU A 68 3.65 -11.64 19.75
CA LEU A 68 3.37 -10.29 20.25
C LEU A 68 3.99 -9.21 19.34
N ASN A 69 4.95 -9.60 18.49
CA ASN A 69 5.55 -8.79 17.44
C ASN A 69 5.39 -9.51 16.10
N PRO A 70 4.32 -9.21 15.34
CA PRO A 70 4.17 -9.77 14.01
C PRO A 70 5.23 -9.15 13.09
N GLU A 71 6.18 -9.96 12.62
CA GLU A 71 7.11 -9.49 11.58
C GLU A 71 6.33 -9.24 10.29
N MET A 72 6.14 -7.96 9.98
CA MET A 72 5.54 -7.52 8.74
C MET A 72 6.58 -7.70 7.63
N ASP A 73 6.32 -8.67 6.76
CA ASP A 73 7.30 -9.16 5.77
C ASP A 73 6.69 -9.29 4.37
N VAL A 74 5.42 -8.96 4.21
CA VAL A 74 4.69 -9.18 2.96
C VAL A 74 4.03 -7.88 2.51
N ILE A 75 4.38 -7.42 1.31
CA ILE A 75 3.63 -6.37 0.61
C ILE A 75 2.66 -7.08 -0.33
N GLU A 76 1.38 -6.98 -0.05
CA GLU A 76 0.34 -7.41 -0.98
C GLU A 76 0.00 -6.26 -1.92
N PHE A 77 -0.31 -6.58 -3.17
CA PHE A 77 -0.68 -5.60 -4.17
C PHE A 77 -1.90 -6.03 -4.97
N HIS A 78 -2.66 -5.03 -5.40
CA HIS A 78 -3.80 -5.15 -6.29
C HIS A 78 -3.70 -4.07 -7.38
N LEU A 79 -3.44 -4.50 -8.60
CA LEU A 79 -3.34 -3.63 -9.77
C LEU A 79 -4.68 -3.63 -10.50
N ARG A 80 -5.19 -2.44 -10.85
CA ARG A 80 -6.42 -2.28 -11.65
C ARG A 80 -6.08 -1.45 -12.87
N ARG A 81 -6.43 -1.92 -14.06
CA ARG A 81 -6.10 -1.21 -15.29
C ARG A 81 -6.87 0.12 -15.36
N ALA A 82 -6.15 1.21 -15.53
CA ALA A 82 -6.73 2.54 -15.66
C ALA A 82 -7.50 2.68 -16.98
N GLY A 83 -8.52 3.55 -16.98
CA GLY A 83 -9.33 3.83 -18.16
C GLY A 83 -10.53 2.90 -18.38
N THR A 84 -10.67 1.84 -17.58
CA THR A 84 -11.91 1.04 -17.48
C THR A 84 -12.69 1.50 -16.26
N VAL A 85 -13.76 2.27 -16.47
CA VAL A 85 -14.71 2.82 -15.47
C VAL A 85 -14.06 3.35 -14.18
N VAL A 86 -13.80 4.67 -14.14
CA VAL A 86 -13.40 5.45 -12.95
C VAL A 86 -12.21 4.86 -12.16
N VAL A 87 -11.24 4.27 -12.87
CA VAL A 87 -9.95 3.86 -12.31
C VAL A 87 -8.89 4.85 -12.78
N LEU A 88 -8.28 5.57 -11.85
CA LEU A 88 -7.22 6.54 -12.13
C LEU A 88 -5.85 5.90 -11.92
N PRO A 89 -4.87 6.17 -12.81
CA PRO A 89 -3.53 5.69 -12.58
C PRO A 89 -2.94 6.39 -11.34
N GLY A 90 -2.24 5.63 -10.51
CA GLY A 90 -1.81 6.16 -9.22
C GLY A 90 -1.22 5.11 -8.29
N ARG A 91 -0.68 5.57 -7.17
CA ARG A 91 -0.16 4.74 -6.08
C ARG A 91 -1.01 5.03 -4.85
N TYR A 92 -1.54 3.97 -4.25
CA TYR A 92 -2.35 4.02 -3.05
C TYR A 92 -1.78 3.03 -2.04
N VAL A 93 -1.35 3.53 -0.89
CA VAL A 93 -0.90 2.70 0.22
C VAL A 93 -2.02 2.66 1.24
N MET A 94 -2.61 1.48 1.39
CA MET A 94 -3.71 1.24 2.29
C MET A 94 -3.16 0.82 3.65
N ALA A 95 -3.78 1.34 4.70
CA ALA A 95 -3.66 0.76 6.04
C ALA A 95 -3.97 -0.74 5.98
N PRO A 96 -3.25 -1.63 6.69
CA PRO A 96 -3.67 -3.01 6.83
C PRO A 96 -5.07 -3.02 7.43
N PRO A 97 -6.12 -3.46 6.72
CA PRO A 97 -7.43 -3.47 7.32
C PRO A 97 -7.53 -4.67 8.26
N PRO A 98 -8.33 -4.60 9.34
CA PRO A 98 -8.65 -5.79 10.12
C PRO A 98 -9.36 -6.85 9.26
N ASN A 99 -10.16 -6.47 8.24
CA ASN A 99 -10.94 -7.42 7.39
C ASN A 99 -11.28 -6.89 5.97
N GLY A 100 -10.48 -5.99 5.38
CA GLY A 100 -10.86 -5.30 4.14
C GLY A 100 -10.51 -6.08 2.87
N ASP A 101 -11.50 -6.35 2.03
CA ASP A 101 -11.29 -6.81 0.65
C ASP A 101 -10.71 -5.69 -0.23
N TRP A 102 -10.10 -6.09 -1.35
CA TRP A 102 -9.68 -5.15 -2.38
C TRP A 102 -10.89 -4.41 -3.00
N PRO A 103 -10.69 -3.22 -3.58
CA PRO A 103 -11.73 -2.57 -4.38
C PRO A 103 -12.32 -3.53 -5.41
N ASP A 104 -13.64 -3.49 -5.60
CA ASP A 104 -14.31 -4.37 -6.58
C ASP A 104 -13.72 -4.14 -7.98
N SER A 105 -13.30 -5.24 -8.59
CA SER A 105 -12.61 -5.29 -9.88
C SER A 105 -13.27 -6.26 -10.86
N ARG A 106 -14.49 -6.74 -10.57
CA ARG A 106 -15.23 -7.63 -11.49
C ARG A 106 -15.36 -7.13 -12.94
N PRO A 107 -15.49 -5.80 -13.22
CA PRO A 107 -15.54 -5.32 -14.60
C PRO A 107 -14.18 -4.87 -15.17
N ILE A 108 -13.08 -5.05 -14.44
CA ILE A 108 -11.78 -4.43 -14.73
C ILE A 108 -10.70 -5.50 -14.85
N GLU A 109 -9.74 -5.30 -15.76
CA GLU A 109 -8.52 -6.10 -15.77
C GLU A 109 -7.72 -5.83 -14.49
N ALA A 110 -7.61 -6.85 -13.65
CA ALA A 110 -6.91 -6.76 -12.38
C ALA A 110 -5.87 -7.87 -12.20
N LEU A 111 -4.82 -7.56 -11.45
CA LEU A 111 -3.76 -8.49 -11.08
C LEU A 111 -3.47 -8.38 -9.59
N ASP A 112 -3.40 -9.53 -8.94
CA ASP A 112 -3.14 -9.65 -7.51
C ASP A 112 -1.80 -10.32 -7.28
N GLY A 113 -1.18 -10.01 -6.15
CA GLY A 113 -0.02 -10.74 -5.73
C GLY A 113 0.60 -10.22 -4.46
N LYS A 114 1.82 -10.68 -4.22
CA LYS A 114 2.60 -10.32 -3.05
C LYS A 114 4.10 -10.38 -3.30
N LEU A 115 4.82 -9.50 -2.61
CA LEU A 115 6.27 -9.55 -2.45
C LEU A 115 6.59 -9.90 -1.00
N THR A 116 7.36 -10.97 -0.81
CA THR A 116 7.95 -11.29 0.50
C THR A 116 9.31 -10.59 0.62
N LEU A 117 9.47 -9.68 1.58
CA LEU A 117 10.65 -8.81 1.70
C LEU A 117 11.91 -9.60 2.04
N SER A 118 11.81 -10.50 3.02
CA SER A 118 12.90 -11.36 3.50
C SER A 118 13.54 -12.22 2.40
N SER A 119 12.71 -12.73 1.48
CA SER A 119 13.17 -13.58 0.37
C SER A 119 13.31 -12.83 -0.96
N GLY A 120 12.78 -11.61 -1.06
CA GLY A 120 12.66 -10.88 -2.32
C GLY A 120 11.76 -11.56 -3.37
N LYS A 121 10.96 -12.57 -2.98
CA LYS A 121 10.17 -13.37 -3.91
C LYS A 121 8.86 -12.66 -4.26
N LEU A 122 8.67 -12.42 -5.57
CA LEU A 122 7.41 -11.95 -6.14
C LEU A 122 6.54 -13.15 -6.53
N ALA A 123 5.30 -13.19 -6.05
CA ALA A 123 4.28 -14.13 -6.48
C ALA A 123 3.05 -13.35 -6.95
N MET A 124 2.45 -13.75 -8.07
CA MET A 124 1.28 -13.08 -8.64
C MET A 124 0.32 -14.07 -9.25
N THR A 125 -0.94 -13.67 -9.40
CA THR A 125 -1.92 -14.44 -10.17
C THR A 125 -1.39 -14.66 -11.59
N PRO A 126 -1.62 -15.86 -12.18
CA PRO A 126 -1.29 -16.09 -13.56
C PRO A 126 -1.97 -15.05 -14.43
N CYS A 127 -1.24 -14.57 -15.41
CA CYS A 127 -1.75 -13.62 -16.37
C CYS A 127 -2.95 -14.28 -17.06
N ALA A 128 -4.10 -13.58 -17.09
CA ALA A 128 -5.20 -14.03 -17.91
C ALA A 128 -4.68 -14.05 -19.35
N SER A 129 -4.36 -15.25 -19.85
CA SER A 129 -4.16 -15.48 -21.26
C SER A 129 -5.41 -14.94 -21.93
N LYS A 130 -5.26 -13.87 -22.72
CA LYS A 130 -6.33 -13.44 -23.60
C LYS A 130 -6.67 -14.64 -24.49
N ARG A 131 -7.74 -15.38 -24.17
CA ARG A 131 -8.52 -16.01 -25.23
C ARG A 131 -9.09 -14.85 -26.02
N ALA A 132 -8.44 -14.55 -27.14
CA ALA A 132 -9.06 -13.80 -28.21
C ALA A 132 -10.40 -14.48 -28.50
N VAL A 133 -11.49 -13.75 -28.29
CA VAL A 133 -12.77 -14.04 -28.92
C VAL A 133 -12.75 -13.33 -30.26
#